data_AF-A0A965W350-F1
#
_entry.id   AF-A0A965W350-F1
#
_cell.length_a   1.000
_cell.length_b   1.000
_cell.length_c   1.000
_cell.angle_alpha   90.00
_cell.angle_beta   90.00
_cell.angle_gamma   90.00
#
_symmetry.space_group_name_H-M   'P 1'
#
loop_
_entity.id
_entity.type
_entity.pdbx_description
1 polymer ?
#
loop_
_entity_poly.entity_id
_entity_poly.type
_entity_poly.pdbx_seq_one_letter_code
_entity_poly.pdbx_strand_id
1 'polypeptide(L)'
;MGLKANIFKIWKSKGQILEGIKNSVFKKEDVEAVAEYRLSICKKCKLYDEEGEGCFIPGTQPCCNEKKGGCGCSLSLKTRALSSDCPLNKWKAEMTEEEEDWLNEKLGI
;
A
#
# COMPACT_ATOMS: atom_id res chain seq x y z
N MET A 1 11.31 17.70 -15.34
CA MET A 1 10.33 16.61 -15.52
C MET A 1 10.30 15.77 -14.25
N GLY A 2 9.17 15.78 -13.52
CA GLY A 2 9.11 15.30 -12.13
C GLY A 2 8.97 13.78 -11.99
N LEU A 3 9.57 13.25 -10.91
CA LEU A 3 9.52 11.87 -10.40
C LEU A 3 8.13 11.19 -10.49
N LYS A 4 7.06 11.98 -10.39
CA LYS A 4 5.65 11.53 -10.51
C LYS A 4 5.33 10.83 -11.83
N ALA A 5 5.96 11.24 -12.94
CA ALA A 5 5.68 10.67 -14.27
C ALA A 5 6.28 9.26 -14.44
N ASN A 6 7.37 8.94 -13.73
CA ASN A 6 8.02 7.63 -13.81
C ASN A 6 7.31 6.57 -12.95
N ILE A 7 6.82 6.94 -11.77
CA ILE A 7 6.07 6.03 -10.88
C ILE A 7 4.80 5.52 -11.57
N PHE A 8 4.01 6.40 -12.19
CA PHE A 8 2.79 6.00 -12.90
C PHE A 8 3.06 5.09 -14.12
N LYS A 9 4.19 5.29 -14.80
CA LYS A 9 4.57 4.49 -15.97
C LYS A 9 5.08 3.10 -15.58
N ILE A 10 5.81 3.02 -14.47
CA ILE A 10 6.17 1.75 -13.83
C ILE A 10 4.88 1.00 -13.47
N TRP A 11 3.97 1.62 -12.71
CA TRP A 11 2.74 0.99 -12.22
C TRP A 11 1.78 0.49 -13.32
N LYS A 12 1.55 1.28 -14.38
CA LYS A 12 0.62 0.88 -15.44
C LYS A 12 1.16 -0.25 -16.33
N SER A 13 2.49 -0.35 -16.45
CA SER A 13 3.15 -1.49 -17.07
C SER A 13 3.30 -2.68 -16.11
N LYS A 14 3.12 -2.47 -14.79
CA LYS A 14 3.26 -3.51 -13.77
C LYS A 14 2.13 -4.54 -13.73
N GLY A 15 0.93 -4.22 -14.24
CA GLY A 15 -0.16 -5.20 -14.39
C GLY A 15 0.10 -6.31 -15.43
N GLN A 16 1.20 -6.24 -16.19
CA GLN A 16 1.67 -7.32 -17.06
C GLN A 16 2.70 -8.22 -16.36
N ILE A 17 2.87 -8.07 -15.05
CA ILE A 17 4.01 -8.62 -14.33
C ILE A 17 3.69 -9.89 -13.55
N LEU A 18 3.79 -11.01 -14.25
CA LEU A 18 4.22 -12.27 -13.62
C LEU A 18 5.68 -12.56 -14.00
N GLU A 19 6.03 -12.38 -15.28
CA GLU A 19 7.39 -12.61 -15.76
C GLU A 19 8.35 -11.45 -15.42
N GLY A 20 7.85 -10.23 -15.26
CA GLY A 20 8.68 -9.05 -14.94
C GLY A 20 9.13 -8.93 -13.48
N ILE A 21 8.39 -9.47 -12.49
CA ILE A 21 8.70 -9.39 -11.05
C ILE A 21 9.69 -10.51 -10.76
N LYS A 22 9.51 -11.68 -11.41
CA LYS A 22 10.52 -12.73 -11.47
C LYS A 22 11.87 -12.22 -11.97
N ASN A 23 11.88 -11.35 -12.99
CA ASN A 23 13.11 -10.88 -13.64
C ASN A 23 13.63 -9.51 -13.12
N SER A 24 12.78 -8.69 -12.51
CA SER A 24 13.13 -7.37 -11.96
C SER A 24 12.96 -7.39 -10.46
N VAL A 25 14.08 -7.40 -9.74
CA VAL A 25 14.13 -7.27 -8.27
C VAL A 25 13.38 -6.01 -7.86
N PHE A 26 12.15 -6.19 -7.34
CA PHE A 26 11.43 -5.13 -6.63
C PHE A 26 12.30 -4.74 -5.45
N LYS A 27 12.55 -3.44 -5.26
CA LYS A 27 13.36 -2.98 -4.13
C LYS A 27 12.47 -2.48 -3.02
N LYS A 28 13.02 -2.41 -1.81
CA LYS A 28 12.34 -1.78 -0.66
C LYS A 28 11.92 -0.35 -0.98
N GLU A 29 12.71 0.39 -1.76
CA GLU A 29 12.37 1.75 -2.18
C GLU A 29 11.09 1.82 -3.02
N ASP A 30 10.80 0.80 -3.85
CA ASP A 30 9.56 0.74 -4.62
C ASP A 30 8.35 0.57 -3.70
N VAL A 31 8.47 -0.27 -2.66
CA VAL A 31 7.43 -0.49 -1.64
C VAL A 31 7.16 0.79 -0.86
N GLU A 32 8.20 1.51 -0.44
CA GLU A 32 8.05 2.78 0.26
C GLU A 32 7.42 3.85 -0.63
N ALA A 33 7.78 3.92 -1.92
CA ALA A 33 7.14 4.83 -2.87
C ALA A 33 5.65 4.53 -3.06
N VAL A 34 5.28 3.24 -3.11
CA VAL A 34 3.88 2.80 -3.13
C VAL A 34 3.15 3.23 -1.86
N ALA A 35 3.78 2.99 -0.71
CA ALA A 35 3.22 3.31 0.58
C ALA A 35 2.99 4.82 0.73
N GLU A 36 3.96 5.65 0.36
CA GLU A 36 3.84 7.11 0.38
C GLU A 36 2.70 7.60 -0.52
N TYR A 37 2.58 7.05 -1.73
CA TYR A 37 1.49 7.39 -2.65
C TYR A 37 0.13 7.03 -2.06
N ARG A 38 -0.05 5.78 -1.61
CA ARG A 38 -1.30 5.31 -0.99
C ARG A 38 -1.63 6.09 0.29
N LEU A 39 -0.63 6.40 1.12
CA LEU A 39 -0.79 7.21 2.32
C LEU A 39 -1.20 8.65 1.97
N SER A 40 -0.68 9.24 0.89
CA SER A 40 -1.08 10.58 0.44
C SER A 40 -2.56 10.64 0.03
N ILE A 41 -3.10 9.53 -0.50
CA ILE A 41 -4.54 9.37 -0.76
C ILE A 41 -5.31 9.25 0.56
N CYS A 42 -4.80 8.44 1.49
CA CYS A 42 -5.42 8.23 2.80
C CYS A 42 -5.49 9.51 3.62
N LYS A 43 -4.46 10.37 3.62
CA LYS A 43 -4.46 11.66 4.35
C LYS A 43 -5.58 12.61 3.93
N LYS A 44 -6.13 12.45 2.73
CA LYS A 44 -7.28 13.24 2.22
C LYS A 44 -8.61 12.49 2.34
N CYS A 45 -8.61 11.32 2.97
CA CYS A 45 -9.76 10.45 3.06
C CYS A 45 -10.59 10.74 4.30
N LYS A 46 -11.93 10.67 4.19
CA LYS A 46 -12.85 10.80 5.32
C LYS A 46 -12.64 9.74 6.43
N LEU A 47 -11.99 8.63 6.07
CA LEU A 47 -11.67 7.51 6.98
C LEU A 47 -10.30 7.66 7.63
N TYR A 48 -9.54 8.72 7.33
CA TYR A 48 -8.26 8.95 7.99
C TYR A 48 -8.49 9.25 9.46
N ASP A 49 -7.79 8.53 10.32
CA ASP A 49 -7.84 8.72 11.75
C ASP A 49 -6.44 8.71 12.33
N GLU A 50 -6.03 9.90 12.76
CA GLU A 50 -4.73 10.17 13.33
C GLU A 50 -4.75 10.11 14.87
N GLU A 51 -5.93 10.23 15.48
CA GLU A 51 -6.12 10.19 16.93
C GLU A 51 -6.24 8.73 17.43
N GLY A 52 -6.69 7.84 16.55
CA GLY A 52 -6.80 6.42 16.80
C GLY A 52 -8.15 6.00 17.38
N GLU A 53 -9.18 6.84 17.26
CA GLU A 53 -10.52 6.57 17.79
C GLU A 53 -11.20 5.34 17.19
N GLY A 54 -10.88 5.03 15.93
CA GLY A 54 -11.42 3.93 15.14
C GLY A 54 -10.35 2.97 14.65
N CYS A 55 -9.18 2.92 15.29
CA CYS A 55 -8.19 1.89 15.02
C CYS A 55 -8.61 0.57 15.66
N PHE A 56 -8.38 -0.52 14.94
CA PHE A 56 -8.63 -1.86 15.46
C PHE A 56 -7.70 -2.19 16.64
N ILE A 57 -6.44 -1.77 16.54
CA ILE A 57 -5.44 -1.91 17.60
C ILE A 57 -5.11 -0.51 18.13
N PRO A 58 -5.42 -0.20 19.40
CA PRO A 58 -5.04 1.07 20.02
C PRO A 58 -3.53 1.31 19.96
N GLY A 59 -3.09 2.53 19.67
CA GLY A 59 -1.67 2.88 19.54
C GLY A 59 -1.07 2.66 18.15
N THR A 60 -1.87 2.21 17.17
CA THR A 60 -1.41 1.97 15.78
C THR A 60 -1.80 3.06 14.78
N GLN A 61 -2.28 4.20 15.29
CA GLN A 61 -2.57 5.38 14.49
C GLN A 61 -1.31 5.88 13.72
N PRO A 62 -1.49 6.45 12.51
CA PRO A 62 -2.75 6.68 11.82
C PRO A 62 -3.34 5.41 11.19
N CYS A 63 -4.65 5.25 11.26
CA CYS A 63 -5.38 4.08 10.75
C CYS A 63 -6.57 4.46 9.85
N CYS A 64 -7.17 3.44 9.22
CA CYS A 64 -8.40 3.58 8.45
C CYS A 64 -9.60 3.40 9.38
N ASN A 65 -10.20 4.48 9.87
CA ASN A 65 -11.22 4.50 10.92
C ASN A 65 -12.39 3.53 10.68
N GLU A 66 -12.50 2.50 11.51
CA GLU A 66 -13.56 1.49 11.46
C GLU A 66 -14.96 2.09 11.75
N LYS A 67 -15.06 2.99 12.72
CA LYS A 67 -16.33 3.65 13.10
C LYS A 67 -16.94 4.49 11.97
N LYS A 68 -16.12 4.94 11.02
CA LYS A 68 -16.55 5.68 9.82
C LYS A 68 -16.78 4.78 8.60
N GLY A 69 -16.71 3.45 8.77
CA GLY A 69 -16.86 2.44 7.71
C GLY A 69 -15.54 2.04 7.04
N GLY A 70 -14.41 2.27 7.71
CA GLY A 70 -13.09 1.77 7.33
C GLY A 70 -12.79 0.38 7.88
N CYS A 71 -11.55 -0.06 7.74
CA CYS A 71 -11.11 -1.41 8.14
C CYS A 71 -10.36 -1.47 9.48
N GLY A 72 -10.16 -0.35 10.17
CA GLY A 72 -9.42 -0.24 11.43
C GLY A 72 -7.90 -0.45 11.34
N CYS A 73 -7.38 -0.94 10.20
CA CYS A 73 -5.97 -1.26 10.03
C CYS A 73 -5.06 -0.02 10.10
N SER A 74 -3.86 -0.21 10.67
CA SER A 74 -2.78 0.79 10.60
C SER A 74 -2.41 1.10 9.15
N LEU A 75 -2.45 2.38 8.79
CA LEU A 75 -2.11 2.81 7.44
C LEU A 75 -0.62 2.66 7.15
N SER A 76 0.23 2.72 8.17
CA SER A 76 1.67 2.48 8.03
C SER A 76 1.98 1.06 7.51
N LEU A 77 1.18 0.07 7.90
CA LEU A 77 1.36 -1.31 7.43
C LEU A 77 0.57 -1.55 6.15
N LYS A 78 -0.71 -1.17 6.14
CA LYS A 78 -1.63 -1.44 5.03
C LYS A 78 -1.20 -0.79 3.71
N THR A 79 -0.55 0.37 3.75
CA THR A 79 -0.08 1.04 2.53
C THR A 79 1.16 0.38 1.92
N ARG A 80 2.00 -0.28 2.74
CA ARG A 80 3.16 -1.06 2.31
C ARG A 80 2.77 -2.44 1.80
N ALA A 81 1.71 -3.04 2.33
CA ALA A 81 1.20 -4.32 1.88
C ALA A 81 0.69 -4.24 0.44
N LEU A 82 1.41 -4.83 -0.50
CA LEU A 82 1.13 -4.68 -1.93
C LEU A 82 -0.10 -5.48 -2.37
N SER A 83 -0.39 -6.57 -1.67
CA SER A 83 -1.60 -7.40 -1.79
C SER A 83 -2.85 -6.79 -1.18
N SER A 84 -2.70 -5.76 -0.34
CA SER A 84 -3.86 -5.07 0.25
C SER A 84 -4.52 -4.12 -0.75
N ASP A 85 -5.82 -3.87 -0.55
CA ASP A 85 -6.59 -2.86 -1.27
C ASP A 85 -7.32 -1.88 -0.34
N CYS A 86 -7.79 -0.77 -0.93
CA CYS A 86 -8.58 0.22 -0.23
C CYS A 86 -10.06 -0.22 -0.17
N PRO A 87 -10.72 -0.21 1.00
CA PRO A 87 -12.16 -0.53 1.10
C PRO A 87 -13.06 0.45 0.34
N LEU A 88 -12.56 1.66 0.03
CA LEU A 88 -13.24 2.64 -0.82
C LEU A 88 -12.79 2.58 -2.29
N ASN A 89 -12.04 1.56 -2.69
CA ASN A 89 -11.51 1.36 -4.04
C ASN A 89 -10.66 2.54 -4.57
N LYS A 90 -10.07 3.37 -3.70
CA LYS A 90 -9.21 4.50 -4.11
C LYS A 90 -7.84 4.07 -4.64
N TRP A 91 -7.41 2.86 -4.27
CA TRP A 91 -6.22 2.16 -4.74
C TRP A 91 -6.48 0.66 -4.59
N LYS A 92 -5.80 -0.17 -5.38
CA LYS A 92 -5.99 -1.62 -5.44
C LYS A 92 -4.73 -2.37 -5.03
N ALA A 93 -4.90 -3.66 -4.79
CA ALA A 93 -3.81 -4.62 -4.68
C ALA A 93 -3.04 -4.67 -6.01
N GLU A 94 -1.72 -4.66 -5.92
CA GLU A 94 -0.81 -4.72 -7.08
C GLU A 94 -0.32 -6.15 -7.35
N MET A 95 -0.48 -7.05 -6.38
CA MET A 95 -0.06 -8.45 -6.44
C MET A 95 -0.95 -9.32 -5.55
N THR A 96 -0.81 -10.63 -5.65
CA THR A 96 -1.47 -11.58 -4.74
C THR A 96 -0.71 -11.68 -3.42
N GLU A 97 -1.33 -12.28 -2.40
CA GLU A 97 -0.67 -12.57 -1.13
C GLU A 97 0.55 -13.49 -1.33
N GLU A 98 0.44 -14.52 -2.19
CA GLU A 98 1.54 -15.45 -2.51
C GLU A 98 2.75 -14.72 -3.15
N GLU A 99 2.49 -13.74 -4.02
CA GLU A 99 3.53 -12.93 -4.65
C GLU A 99 4.21 -11.99 -3.64
N GLU A 100 3.44 -11.46 -2.69
CA GLU A 100 3.97 -10.63 -1.61
C GLU A 100 4.83 -11.43 -0.65
N ASP A 101 4.42 -12.65 -0.28
CA ASP A 101 5.21 -13.54 0.58
C ASP A 101 6.57 -13.86 -0.06
N TRP A 102 6.59 -14.18 -1.36
CA TRP A 102 7.83 -14.40 -2.09
C TRP A 102 8.72 -13.14 -2.11
N LEU A 103 8.12 -11.97 -2.30
CA LEU A 103 8.84 -10.71 -2.29
C LEU A 103 9.46 -10.43 -0.90
N ASN A 104 8.72 -10.66 0.16
CA ASN A 104 9.20 -10.49 1.53
C ASN A 104 10.36 -11.45 1.84
N GLU A 105 10.28 -12.70 1.40
CA GLU A 105 11.39 -13.67 1.51
C GLU A 105 12.65 -13.16 0.78
N LYS A 106 12.50 -12.61 -0.43
CA LYS A 106 13.63 -12.03 -1.19
C LYS A 106 14.23 -10.79 -0.55
N LEU A 107 13.41 -9.97 0.10
CA LEU A 107 13.83 -8.75 0.78
C LEU A 107 14.36 -9.00 2.20
N GLY A 108 14.11 -10.18 2.77
CA GLY A 108 14.51 -10.55 4.12
C GLY A 108 13.78 -9.74 5.19
N ILE A 109 12.49 -9.44 4.96
CA ILE A 109 11.61 -8.67 5.86
C ILE A 109 10.42 -9.49 6.34
#